data_AF-A0A0P1IR15-F1
#
_entry.id   AF-A0A0P1IR15-F1
#
_cell.length_a   1.000
_cell.length_b   1.000
_cell.length_c   1.000
_cell.angle_alpha   90.00
_cell.angle_beta   90.00
_cell.angle_gamma   90.00
#
_symmetry.space_group_name_H-M   'P 1'
#
loop_
_entity.id
_entity.type
_entity.pdbx_description
1 polymer ?
#
loop_
_entity_poly.entity_id
_entity_poly.type
_entity_poly.pdbx_seq_one_letter_code
_entity_poly.pdbx_strand_id
1 'polypeptide(L)'
;MSDTAFILQNCTKAIGGAENAIHLLEQKSRLEQAVGSNDPALTLDTAKSLLESIFKTILTDRQAEPNFSGTFSALYSEVRKEITLNNEGAANEILKRLTSSIVHNVGELRNAYGAASHGDDGYYENPIQMPEAEMIAHIVDGMGGFLFRKHKNLNDPEVAHRIFYTDYAVFNDWLDSQNDPIEIPVNRAEDIPFSVFLFTYDVDTYRAMLLQYVQTEEEDAGVEMALVAEQESEINDAELPVEELAAEPVVDPVSDIAAALVINEEVGNAISDDDRIKIAEFAQDYAVNRAGVDWQSRDSLIAKFRIQLKRTLIKKAFTEHYIDEAIDIIIGKARKHFPSEGAY
;
A
#
# COMPACT_ATOMS: atom_id res chain seq x y z
N MET A 1 27.89 -25.40 26.57
CA MET A 1 26.87 -25.19 25.52
C MET A 1 26.61 -23.70 25.51
N SER A 2 26.82 -23.02 24.39
CA SER A 2 26.53 -21.59 24.31
C SER A 2 25.02 -21.42 24.47
N ASP A 3 24.63 -20.85 25.61
CA ASP A 3 23.25 -20.46 25.87
C ASP A 3 22.91 -19.39 24.84
N THR A 4 22.25 -19.82 23.76
CA THR A 4 22.00 -18.93 22.62
C THR A 4 20.76 -18.17 23.02
N ALA A 5 20.93 -16.89 23.37
CA ALA A 5 19.82 -16.05 23.79
C ALA A 5 18.68 -16.16 22.77
N PHE A 6 17.45 -16.34 23.26
CA PHE A 6 16.27 -16.36 22.41
C PHE A 6 16.12 -15.00 21.73
N ILE A 7 15.94 -15.01 20.39
CA ILE A 7 15.84 -13.79 19.58
C ILE A 7 14.62 -13.90 18.67
N LEU A 8 13.80 -12.86 18.68
CA LEU A 8 12.65 -12.67 17.79
C LEU A 8 13.16 -12.21 16.41
N GLN A 9 13.56 -13.18 15.59
CA GLN A 9 14.26 -12.93 14.32
C GLN A 9 13.44 -12.11 13.33
N ASN A 10 12.14 -12.40 13.18
CA ASN A 10 11.30 -11.72 12.20
C ASN A 10 10.99 -10.29 12.62
N CYS A 11 10.65 -10.07 13.89
CA CYS A 11 10.47 -8.74 14.46
C CYS A 11 11.76 -7.93 14.40
N THR A 12 12.93 -8.51 14.72
CA THR A 12 14.23 -7.83 14.61
C THR A 12 14.46 -7.30 13.20
N LYS A 13 14.25 -8.15 12.18
CA LYS A 13 14.42 -7.76 10.78
C LYS A 13 13.40 -6.71 10.33
N ALA A 14 12.14 -6.84 10.75
CA ALA A 14 11.07 -5.92 10.35
C ALA A 14 11.22 -4.54 11.00
N ILE A 15 11.60 -4.50 12.28
CA ILE A 15 11.74 -3.28 13.07
C ILE A 15 13.06 -2.56 12.76
N GLY A 16 14.03 -3.22 12.14
CA GLY A 16 15.28 -2.59 11.66
C GLY A 16 15.02 -1.25 10.96
N GLY A 17 15.74 -0.20 11.38
CA GLY A 17 15.55 1.19 10.94
C GLY A 17 14.53 2.02 11.74
N ALA A 18 13.72 1.41 12.63
CA ALA A 18 12.80 2.13 13.53
C ALA A 18 13.43 2.34 14.92
N GLU A 19 14.65 2.87 14.97
CA GLU A 19 15.42 3.06 16.22
C GLU A 19 14.71 3.96 17.23
N ASN A 20 13.86 4.86 16.74
CA ASN A 20 13.06 5.78 17.55
C ASN A 20 11.77 5.13 18.11
N ALA A 21 11.43 3.90 17.71
CA ALA A 21 10.28 3.17 18.25
C ALA A 21 10.63 2.50 19.59
N ILE A 22 11.09 3.31 20.56
CA ILE A 22 11.65 2.88 21.85
C ILE A 22 10.73 1.87 22.54
N HIS A 23 9.45 2.19 22.68
CA HIS A 23 8.50 1.32 23.37
C HIS A 23 8.30 -0.04 22.66
N LEU A 24 8.34 -0.06 21.33
CA LEU A 24 8.20 -1.30 20.55
C LEU A 24 9.45 -2.19 20.73
N LEU A 25 10.63 -1.58 20.71
CA LEU A 25 11.91 -2.27 20.99
C LEU A 25 11.95 -2.80 22.43
N GLU A 26 11.41 -2.06 23.39
CA GLU A 26 11.27 -2.51 24.78
C GLU A 26 10.33 -3.72 24.89
N GLN A 27 9.16 -3.71 24.25
CA GLN A 27 8.25 -4.89 24.30
C GLN A 27 8.88 -6.12 23.67
N LYS A 28 9.61 -5.96 22.56
CA LYS A 28 10.37 -7.05 21.94
C LYS A 28 11.38 -7.63 22.92
N SER A 29 12.18 -6.77 23.54
CA SER A 29 13.21 -7.16 24.51
C SER A 29 12.60 -7.86 25.74
N ARG A 30 11.44 -7.40 26.22
CA ARG A 30 10.71 -8.05 27.32
C ARG A 30 10.28 -9.48 26.98
N LEU A 31 9.79 -9.73 25.77
CA LEU A 31 9.44 -11.09 25.35
C LEU A 31 10.68 -11.99 25.23
N GLU A 32 11.77 -11.48 24.66
CA GLU A 32 13.04 -12.23 24.59
C GLU A 32 13.58 -12.59 25.98
N GLN A 33 13.52 -11.64 26.92
CA GLN A 33 13.92 -11.87 28.31
C GLN A 33 13.00 -12.86 29.02
N ALA A 34 11.68 -12.78 28.82
CA ALA A 34 10.72 -13.69 29.45
C ALA A 34 10.96 -15.15 29.04
N VAL A 35 11.24 -15.36 27.74
CA VAL A 35 11.62 -16.68 27.22
C VAL A 35 12.97 -17.11 27.80
N GLY A 36 13.96 -16.22 27.80
CA GLY A 36 15.30 -16.50 28.36
C GLY A 36 15.30 -16.77 29.87
N SER A 37 14.35 -16.22 30.61
CA SER A 37 14.16 -16.49 32.04
C SER A 37 13.35 -17.75 32.33
N ASN A 38 12.91 -18.47 31.29
CA ASN A 38 12.09 -19.69 31.41
C ASN A 38 10.80 -19.43 32.25
N ASP A 39 10.11 -18.33 31.96
CA ASP A 39 8.85 -17.94 32.60
C ASP A 39 7.68 -18.01 31.58
N PRO A 40 6.89 -19.10 31.57
CA PRO A 40 5.80 -19.29 30.62
C PRO A 40 4.70 -18.24 30.75
N ALA A 41 4.35 -17.85 31.97
CA ALA A 41 3.26 -16.92 32.25
C ALA A 41 3.61 -15.51 31.77
N LEU A 42 4.83 -15.06 32.07
CA LEU A 42 5.36 -13.78 31.60
C LEU A 42 5.54 -13.77 30.08
N THR A 43 5.93 -14.91 29.48
CA THR A 43 6.05 -15.06 28.03
C THR A 43 4.70 -14.81 27.34
N LEU A 44 3.60 -15.34 27.87
CA LEU A 44 2.26 -15.09 27.32
C LEU A 44 1.83 -13.62 27.46
N ASP A 45 2.11 -12.99 28.61
CA ASP A 45 1.82 -11.56 28.84
C ASP A 45 2.57 -10.65 27.87
N THR A 46 3.88 -10.89 27.72
CA THR A 46 4.76 -10.10 26.86
C THR A 46 4.50 -10.36 25.37
N ALA A 47 4.11 -11.58 25.00
CA ALA A 47 3.70 -11.93 23.64
C ALA A 47 2.48 -11.13 23.17
N LYS A 48 1.43 -11.06 24.00
CA LYS A 48 0.27 -10.21 23.71
C LYS A 48 0.66 -8.73 23.67
N SER A 49 1.45 -8.28 24.63
CA SER A 49 1.87 -6.88 24.74
C SER A 49 2.66 -6.43 23.51
N LEU A 50 3.55 -7.26 22.98
CA LEU A 50 4.29 -6.99 21.75
C LEU A 50 3.36 -6.84 20.54
N LEU A 51 2.42 -7.77 20.33
CA LEU A 51 1.44 -7.65 19.23
C LEU A 51 0.58 -6.40 19.40
N GLU A 52 0.14 -6.09 20.62
CA GLU A 52 -0.67 -4.90 20.90
C GLU A 52 0.09 -3.62 20.57
N SER A 53 1.37 -3.53 20.95
CA SER A 53 2.24 -2.41 20.56
C SER A 53 2.40 -2.31 19.05
N ILE A 54 2.64 -3.43 18.35
CA ILE A 54 2.71 -3.44 16.87
C ILE A 54 1.41 -2.92 16.26
N PHE A 55 0.25 -3.37 16.73
CA PHE A 55 -1.04 -2.93 16.20
C PHE A 55 -1.27 -1.44 16.43
N LYS A 56 -0.96 -0.95 17.64
CA LYS A 56 -1.08 0.47 17.97
C LYS A 56 -0.14 1.32 17.13
N THR A 57 1.10 0.89 16.92
CA THR A 57 2.05 1.57 16.04
C THR A 57 1.50 1.67 14.62
N ILE A 58 1.08 0.55 14.03
CA ILE A 58 0.49 0.53 12.69
C ILE A 58 -0.70 1.48 12.56
N LEU A 59 -1.64 1.46 13.52
CA LEU A 59 -2.83 2.30 13.48
C LEU A 59 -2.48 3.77 13.64
N THR A 60 -1.55 4.11 14.54
CA THR A 60 -1.09 5.49 14.71
C THR A 60 -0.39 6.01 13.48
N ASP A 61 0.30 5.14 12.75
CA ASP A 61 1.03 5.53 11.54
C ASP A 61 0.09 5.71 10.34
N ARG A 62 -1.15 5.20 10.41
CA ARG A 62 -2.13 5.22 9.30
C ARG A 62 -3.37 6.07 9.56
N GLN A 63 -3.74 6.29 10.81
CA GLN A 63 -4.96 7.00 11.19
C GLN A 63 -4.60 8.26 11.98
N ALA A 64 -5.34 9.35 11.74
CA ALA A 64 -5.15 10.59 12.49
C ALA A 64 -5.63 10.48 13.96
N GLU A 65 -6.75 9.77 14.18
CA GLU A 65 -7.32 9.55 15.51
C GLU A 65 -7.62 8.06 15.71
N PRO A 66 -6.59 7.23 15.96
CA PRO A 66 -6.77 5.80 16.13
C PRO A 66 -7.57 5.48 17.40
N ASN A 67 -8.60 4.65 17.26
CA ASN A 67 -9.36 4.18 18.41
C ASN A 67 -8.71 2.95 19.04
N PHE A 68 -8.12 3.14 20.23
CA PHE A 68 -7.57 2.03 21.03
C PHE A 68 -8.56 1.46 22.05
N SER A 69 -9.77 1.99 22.13
CA SER A 69 -10.83 1.45 22.99
C SER A 69 -11.40 0.19 22.36
N GLY A 70 -11.10 -0.96 22.97
CA GLY A 70 -11.57 -2.23 22.47
C GLY A 70 -10.80 -3.41 23.04
N THR A 71 -11.25 -4.60 22.66
CA THR A 71 -10.53 -5.84 22.96
C THR A 71 -9.30 -5.98 22.06
N PHE A 72 -8.38 -6.87 22.43
CA PHE A 72 -7.22 -7.21 21.62
C PHE A 72 -7.59 -7.63 20.18
N SER A 73 -8.66 -8.40 20.03
CA SER A 73 -9.20 -8.78 18.71
C SER A 73 -9.82 -7.61 17.94
N ALA A 74 -10.47 -6.67 18.63
CA ALA A 74 -11.02 -5.47 18.02
C ALA A 74 -9.90 -4.58 17.45
N LEU A 75 -8.82 -4.40 18.21
CA LEU A 75 -7.63 -3.66 17.77
C LEU A 75 -7.04 -4.26 16.48
N TYR A 76 -6.91 -5.58 16.41
CA TYR A 76 -6.45 -6.24 15.19
C TYR A 76 -7.44 -6.11 14.03
N SER A 77 -8.74 -6.02 14.33
CA SER A 77 -9.76 -5.82 13.29
C SER A 77 -9.60 -4.46 12.60
N GLU A 78 -9.23 -3.42 13.32
CA GLU A 78 -8.90 -2.12 12.72
C GLU A 78 -7.64 -2.21 11.86
N VAL A 79 -6.59 -2.88 12.34
CA VAL A 79 -5.34 -3.08 11.56
C VAL A 79 -5.61 -3.72 10.19
N ARG A 80 -6.52 -4.71 10.12
CA ARG A 80 -6.88 -5.40 8.87
C ARG A 80 -7.66 -4.55 7.87
N LYS A 81 -8.26 -3.44 8.30
CA LYS A 81 -8.88 -2.47 7.38
C LYS A 81 -7.81 -1.63 6.71
N GLU A 82 -6.75 -1.33 7.45
CA GLU A 82 -5.66 -0.46 7.00
C GLU A 82 -4.59 -1.20 6.19
N ILE A 83 -4.40 -2.51 6.38
CA ILE A 83 -3.35 -3.28 5.71
C ILE A 83 -3.94 -4.37 4.82
N THR A 84 -3.58 -4.30 3.53
CA THR A 84 -3.77 -5.39 2.57
C THR A 84 -2.68 -6.45 2.76
N LEU A 85 -3.05 -7.65 3.23
CA LEU A 85 -2.09 -8.73 3.47
C LEU A 85 -1.64 -9.39 2.15
N ASN A 86 -2.53 -9.46 1.17
CA ASN A 86 -2.27 -9.93 -0.19
C ASN A 86 -3.15 -9.18 -1.20
N ASN A 87 -2.63 -8.98 -2.41
CA ASN A 87 -3.35 -8.29 -3.50
C ASN A 87 -4.41 -9.20 -4.14
N GLU A 88 -4.23 -10.52 -4.08
CA GLU A 88 -5.25 -11.49 -4.49
C GLU A 88 -6.27 -11.66 -3.36
N GLY A 89 -7.55 -11.45 -3.70
CA GLY A 89 -8.64 -11.35 -2.73
C GLY A 89 -8.86 -12.62 -1.90
N ALA A 90 -8.83 -13.81 -2.52
CA ALA A 90 -9.07 -15.06 -1.81
C ALA A 90 -7.94 -15.38 -0.82
N ALA A 91 -6.68 -15.17 -1.22
CA ALA A 91 -5.49 -15.31 -0.39
C ALA A 91 -5.49 -14.29 0.75
N ASN A 92 -5.90 -13.05 0.49
CA ASN A 92 -6.03 -12.02 1.51
C ASN A 92 -7.02 -12.44 2.61
N GLU A 93 -8.18 -12.96 2.23
CA GLU A 93 -9.18 -13.45 3.18
C GLU A 93 -8.72 -14.69 3.96
N ILE A 94 -7.98 -15.60 3.31
CA ILE A 94 -7.35 -16.74 4.01
C ILE A 94 -6.36 -16.24 5.07
N LEU A 95 -5.48 -15.31 4.70
CA LEU A 95 -4.49 -14.75 5.61
C LEU A 95 -5.16 -14.00 6.78
N LYS A 96 -6.19 -13.19 6.51
CA LYS A 96 -6.96 -12.48 7.54
C LYS A 96 -7.60 -13.43 8.55
N ARG A 97 -8.11 -14.59 8.09
CA ARG A 97 -8.66 -15.62 9.00
C ARG A 97 -7.57 -16.26 9.85
N LEU A 98 -6.43 -16.60 9.24
CA LEU A 98 -5.29 -17.20 9.94
C LEU A 98 -4.78 -16.28 11.06
N THR A 99 -4.48 -15.02 10.72
CA THR A 99 -3.97 -14.03 11.67
C THR A 99 -4.99 -13.65 12.74
N SER A 100 -6.29 -13.60 12.41
CA SER A 100 -7.33 -13.41 13.42
C SER A 100 -7.41 -14.55 14.40
N SER A 101 -7.28 -15.79 13.93
CA SER A 101 -7.21 -16.96 14.81
C SER A 101 -6.02 -16.85 15.76
N ILE A 102 -4.85 -16.45 15.27
CA ILE A 102 -3.67 -16.23 16.11
C ILE A 102 -3.96 -15.18 17.21
N VAL A 103 -4.48 -14.01 16.84
CA VAL A 103 -4.76 -12.92 17.81
C VAL A 103 -5.76 -13.35 18.86
N HIS A 104 -6.83 -14.03 18.44
CA HIS A 104 -7.82 -14.55 19.37
C HIS A 104 -7.19 -15.53 20.37
N ASN A 105 -6.48 -16.56 19.88
CA ASN A 105 -5.91 -17.59 20.73
C ASN A 105 -4.77 -17.07 21.64
N VAL A 106 -3.94 -16.14 21.16
CA VAL A 106 -2.93 -15.47 22.00
C VAL A 106 -3.61 -14.67 23.11
N GLY A 107 -4.70 -13.97 22.79
CA GLY A 107 -5.50 -13.24 23.78
C GLY A 107 -6.09 -14.17 24.84
N GLU A 108 -6.71 -15.28 24.44
CA GLU A 108 -7.30 -16.27 25.35
C GLU A 108 -6.25 -16.96 26.22
N LEU A 109 -5.14 -17.42 25.62
CA LEU A 109 -4.04 -18.05 26.37
C LEU A 109 -3.47 -17.10 27.42
N ARG A 110 -3.23 -15.84 27.06
CA ARG A 110 -2.78 -14.82 28.01
C ARG A 110 -3.81 -14.61 29.12
N ASN A 111 -5.09 -14.51 28.79
CA ASN A 111 -6.13 -14.22 29.77
C ASN A 111 -6.33 -15.38 30.76
N ALA A 112 -6.09 -16.61 30.34
CA ALA A 112 -6.25 -17.82 31.16
C ALA A 112 -4.98 -18.25 31.90
N TYR A 113 -3.79 -17.95 31.35
CA TYR A 113 -2.52 -18.52 31.82
C TYR A 113 -1.37 -17.49 31.94
N GLY A 114 -1.63 -16.20 31.71
CA GLY A 114 -0.64 -15.14 31.93
C GLY A 114 -0.33 -14.91 33.42
N ALA A 115 0.75 -14.19 33.73
CA ALA A 115 1.15 -13.94 35.13
C ALA A 115 0.12 -13.09 35.89
N ALA A 116 -0.66 -12.28 35.16
CA ALA A 116 -1.79 -11.53 35.68
C ALA A 116 -3.16 -12.14 35.28
N SER A 117 -3.22 -13.45 35.02
CA SER A 117 -4.49 -14.18 34.85
C SER A 117 -5.36 -13.98 36.10
N HIS A 118 -6.66 -13.73 35.88
CA HIS A 118 -7.55 -13.24 36.94
C HIS A 118 -7.81 -14.29 38.03
N GLY A 119 -7.31 -14.02 39.24
CA GLY A 119 -7.92 -14.51 40.47
C GLY A 119 -7.65 -15.97 40.81
N ASP A 120 -6.61 -16.54 40.22
CA ASP A 120 -6.11 -17.85 40.60
C ASP A 120 -5.68 -17.85 42.08
N ASP A 121 -6.02 -18.91 42.80
CA ASP A 121 -5.68 -19.01 44.22
C ASP A 121 -4.17 -19.20 44.43
N GLY A 122 -3.69 -19.04 45.67
CA GLY A 122 -2.26 -19.15 45.99
C GLY A 122 -1.64 -20.54 45.76
N TYR A 123 -2.42 -21.53 45.34
CA TYR A 123 -1.98 -22.89 45.01
C TYR A 123 -2.12 -23.22 43.52
N TYR A 124 -2.52 -22.25 42.70
CA TYR A 124 -2.61 -22.43 41.27
C TYR A 124 -1.23 -22.71 40.67
N GLU A 125 -1.13 -23.85 40.01
CA GLU A 125 0.01 -24.21 39.18
C GLU A 125 -0.35 -23.95 37.72
N ASN A 126 0.41 -23.08 37.07
CA ASN A 126 0.21 -22.79 35.66
C ASN A 126 0.47 -24.08 34.85
N PRO A 127 -0.54 -24.60 34.12
CA PRO A 127 -0.35 -25.82 33.34
C PRO A 127 0.54 -25.61 32.12
N ILE A 128 0.67 -24.38 31.64
CA ILE A 128 1.47 -24.06 30.45
C ILE A 128 2.95 -24.23 30.75
N GLN A 129 3.60 -25.09 29.96
CA GLN A 129 5.03 -25.33 30.06
C GLN A 129 5.80 -24.43 29.09
N MET A 130 7.10 -24.26 29.34
CA MET A 130 7.93 -23.37 28.54
C MET A 130 7.90 -23.68 27.02
N PRO A 131 7.95 -24.94 26.55
CA PRO A 131 7.88 -25.22 25.12
C PRO A 131 6.60 -24.70 24.44
N GLU A 132 5.48 -24.69 25.16
CA GLU A 132 4.20 -24.20 24.66
C GLU A 132 4.20 -22.67 24.59
N ALA A 133 4.71 -22.01 25.64
CA ALA A 133 4.86 -20.55 25.66
C ALA A 133 5.86 -20.05 24.61
N GLU A 134 6.97 -20.78 24.40
CA GLU A 134 7.96 -20.50 23.36
C GLU A 134 7.38 -20.66 21.94
N MET A 135 6.52 -21.66 21.72
CA MET A 135 5.76 -21.78 20.47
C MET A 135 4.90 -20.53 20.22
N ILE A 136 4.25 -19.99 21.25
CA ILE A 136 3.48 -18.74 21.13
C ILE A 136 4.39 -17.55 20.80
N ALA A 137 5.57 -17.45 21.44
CA ALA A 137 6.54 -16.40 21.14
C ALA A 137 6.98 -16.45 19.66
N HIS A 138 7.22 -17.63 19.10
CA HIS A 138 7.55 -17.79 17.68
C HIS A 138 6.39 -17.43 16.74
N ILE A 139 5.16 -17.79 17.08
CA ILE A 139 3.97 -17.40 16.31
C ILE A 139 3.83 -15.86 16.30
N VAL A 140 4.01 -15.23 17.47
CA VAL A 140 4.00 -13.77 17.61
C VAL A 140 5.14 -13.11 16.84
N ASP A 141 6.35 -13.66 16.86
CA ASP A 141 7.48 -13.18 16.06
C ASP A 141 7.13 -13.17 14.56
N GLY A 142 6.65 -14.32 14.06
CA GLY A 142 6.30 -14.48 12.65
C GLY A 142 5.19 -13.52 12.22
N MET A 143 4.10 -13.45 13.00
CA MET A 143 2.97 -12.57 12.72
C MET A 143 3.34 -11.09 12.84
N GLY A 144 3.99 -10.70 13.93
CA GLY A 144 4.40 -9.32 14.18
C GLY A 144 5.36 -8.81 13.12
N GLY A 145 6.40 -9.59 12.81
CA GLY A 145 7.35 -9.26 11.75
C GLY A 145 6.71 -9.24 10.35
N PHE A 146 5.74 -10.12 10.07
CA PHE A 146 4.98 -10.08 8.81
C PHE A 146 4.14 -8.80 8.69
N LEU A 147 3.34 -8.47 9.70
CA LEU A 147 2.47 -7.30 9.68
C LEU A 147 3.26 -6.00 9.61
N PHE A 148 4.34 -5.89 10.38
CA PHE A 148 5.15 -4.68 10.39
C PHE A 148 5.89 -4.47 9.07
N ARG A 149 6.33 -5.56 8.40
CA ARG A 149 6.86 -5.47 7.02
C ARG A 149 5.79 -5.06 6.02
N LYS A 150 4.59 -5.62 6.10
CA LYS A 150 3.48 -5.22 5.23
C LYS A 150 3.13 -3.76 5.42
N HIS A 151 3.13 -3.30 6.67
CA HIS A 151 2.95 -1.89 7.01
C HIS A 151 4.00 -1.00 6.34
N LYS A 152 5.31 -1.30 6.53
CA LYS A 152 6.42 -0.55 5.92
C LYS A 152 6.43 -0.57 4.39
N ASN A 153 6.13 -1.72 3.78
CA ASN A 153 6.12 -1.85 2.31
C ASN A 153 4.94 -1.12 1.66
N LEU A 154 3.92 -0.76 2.44
CA LEU A 154 2.77 0.03 2.01
C LEU A 154 2.90 1.49 2.48
N ASN A 155 4.12 1.98 2.76
CA ASN A 155 4.40 3.39 3.06
C ASN A 155 4.18 4.23 1.79
N ASP A 156 2.92 4.41 1.45
CA ASP A 156 2.48 5.42 0.51
C ASP A 156 2.43 6.77 1.26
N PRO A 157 3.31 7.74 0.95
CA PRO A 157 3.30 9.05 1.58
C PRO A 157 2.00 9.84 1.38
N GLU A 158 1.14 9.48 0.40
CA GLU A 158 -0.18 10.12 0.20
C GLU A 158 -1.17 9.72 1.31
N VAL A 159 -1.06 8.49 1.81
CA VAL A 159 -2.05 7.89 2.72
C VAL A 159 -1.52 7.77 4.15
N ALA A 160 -0.19 7.74 4.34
CA ALA A 160 0.43 7.59 5.64
C ALA A 160 0.20 8.82 6.53
N HIS A 161 -0.34 8.61 7.74
CA HIS A 161 -0.48 9.67 8.73
C HIS A 161 0.90 10.08 9.28
N ARG A 162 1.77 9.11 9.56
CA ARG A 162 3.17 9.33 9.97
C ARG A 162 4.14 8.90 8.88
N ILE A 163 5.11 9.76 8.58
CA ILE A 163 6.26 9.46 7.70
C ILE A 163 7.57 9.55 8.51
N PHE A 164 8.59 8.81 8.09
CA PHE A 164 9.90 8.82 8.74
C PHE A 164 10.95 9.37 7.76
N TYR A 165 11.77 10.31 8.22
CA TYR A 165 12.81 10.95 7.41
C TYR A 165 13.76 9.94 6.75
N THR A 166 14.16 8.91 7.49
CA THR A 166 15.11 7.89 7.03
C THR A 166 14.59 7.00 5.91
N ASP A 167 13.26 6.91 5.75
CA ASP A 167 12.66 6.06 4.72
C ASP A 167 12.84 6.65 3.31
N TYR A 168 13.19 7.93 3.21
CA TYR A 168 13.25 8.69 1.97
C TYR A 168 14.64 9.28 1.71
N ALA A 169 15.71 8.54 2.02
CA ALA A 169 17.10 9.01 1.88
C ALA A 169 17.42 9.59 0.49
N VAL A 170 16.99 8.91 -0.57
CA VAL A 170 17.22 9.38 -1.96
C VAL A 170 16.53 10.72 -2.23
N PHE A 171 15.28 10.87 -1.77
CA PHE A 171 14.56 12.13 -1.87
C PHE A 171 15.20 13.23 -1.02
N ASN A 172 15.68 12.91 0.18
CA ASN A 172 16.38 13.88 1.03
C ASN A 172 17.66 14.39 0.35
N ASP A 173 18.47 13.48 -0.20
CA ASP A 173 19.68 13.83 -0.94
C ASP A 173 19.36 14.70 -2.17
N TRP A 174 18.30 14.36 -2.91
CA TRP A 174 17.81 15.18 -4.00
C TRP A 174 17.40 16.58 -3.51
N LEU A 175 16.59 16.65 -2.45
CA LEU A 175 16.08 17.91 -1.92
C LEU A 175 17.21 18.82 -1.40
N ASP A 176 18.21 18.24 -0.75
CA ASP A 176 19.42 18.93 -0.27
C ASP A 176 20.36 19.34 -1.42
N SER A 177 20.34 18.65 -2.55
CA SER A 177 21.09 19.07 -3.74
C SER A 177 20.48 20.27 -4.47
N GLN A 178 19.16 20.46 -4.33
CA GLN A 178 18.42 21.54 -5.00
C GLN A 178 18.32 22.81 -4.15
N ASN A 179 18.63 22.75 -2.86
CA ASN A 179 18.43 23.85 -1.92
C ASN A 179 19.69 24.08 -1.08
N ASP A 180 20.00 25.35 -0.82
CA ASP A 180 21.11 25.68 0.07
C ASP A 180 20.80 25.24 1.53
N PRO A 181 21.80 24.74 2.27
CA PRO A 181 21.66 24.46 3.69
C PRO A 181 21.22 25.70 4.49
N ILE A 182 20.52 25.47 5.60
CA ILE A 182 20.11 26.54 6.50
C ILE A 182 21.28 26.92 7.40
N GLU A 183 21.86 28.09 7.14
CA GLU A 183 22.92 28.68 7.97
C GLU A 183 22.36 29.14 9.33
N ILE A 184 22.97 28.68 10.42
CA ILE A 184 22.68 29.18 11.76
C ILE A 184 23.65 30.33 12.06
N PRO A 185 23.20 31.55 12.37
CA PRO A 185 24.06 32.70 12.64
C PRO A 185 24.68 32.65 14.04
N VAL A 186 25.23 31.50 14.42
CA VAL A 186 25.93 31.24 15.68
C VAL A 186 27.30 30.68 15.34
N ASN A 187 28.33 31.23 15.97
CA ASN A 187 29.71 30.87 15.69
C ASN A 187 29.96 29.37 16.01
N ARG A 188 30.43 28.60 15.03
CA ARG A 188 30.64 27.13 15.08
C ARG A 188 29.38 26.25 15.09
N ALA A 189 28.21 26.78 14.77
CA ALA A 189 27.06 25.93 14.48
C ALA A 189 27.26 25.22 13.13
N GLU A 190 26.85 23.96 13.05
CA GLU A 190 26.78 23.23 11.79
C GLU A 190 25.54 23.69 11.00
N ASP A 191 25.68 23.78 9.68
CA ASP A 191 24.56 24.09 8.80
C ASP A 191 23.56 22.93 8.81
N ILE A 192 22.27 23.26 8.82
CA ILE A 192 21.21 22.24 8.81
C ILE A 192 20.86 21.92 7.35
N PRO A 193 20.89 20.65 6.91
CA PRO A 193 20.37 20.28 5.60
C PRO A 193 18.93 20.74 5.41
N PHE A 194 18.59 21.20 4.21
CA PHE A 194 17.27 21.76 3.94
C PHE A 194 16.15 20.73 4.17
N SER A 195 16.40 19.47 3.81
CA SER A 195 15.50 18.34 4.04
C SER A 195 15.22 18.09 5.52
N VAL A 196 16.24 18.18 6.38
CA VAL A 196 16.12 18.04 7.84
C VAL A 196 15.33 19.19 8.44
N PHE A 197 15.61 20.42 8.01
CA PHE A 197 14.84 21.59 8.43
C PHE A 197 13.37 21.43 8.07
N LEU A 198 13.07 21.09 6.82
CA LEU A 198 11.70 20.96 6.33
C LEU A 198 10.96 19.83 7.06
N PHE A 199 11.56 18.65 7.19
CA PHE A 199 10.94 17.53 7.92
C PHE A 199 10.65 17.86 9.39
N THR A 200 11.52 18.64 10.03
CA THR A 200 11.40 18.98 11.47
C THR A 200 10.36 20.06 11.73
N TYR A 201 10.29 21.09 10.88
CA TYR A 201 9.50 22.29 11.14
C TYR A 201 8.24 22.40 10.28
N ASP A 202 8.20 21.75 9.11
CA ASP A 202 7.07 21.77 8.19
C ASP A 202 6.94 20.44 7.41
N VAL A 203 6.49 19.42 8.15
CA VAL A 203 6.31 18.06 7.62
C VAL A 203 5.26 17.99 6.49
N ASP A 204 4.30 18.92 6.46
CA ASP A 204 3.27 18.97 5.44
C ASP A 204 3.86 19.43 4.10
N THR A 205 4.71 20.46 4.11
CA THR A 205 5.46 20.87 2.92
C THR A 205 6.46 19.80 2.48
N TYR A 206 7.16 19.16 3.42
CA TYR A 206 8.03 18.02 3.11
C TYR A 206 7.26 16.90 2.39
N ARG A 207 6.07 16.54 2.90
CA ARG A 207 5.22 15.52 2.28
C ARG A 207 4.77 15.95 0.89
N ALA A 208 4.32 17.19 0.71
CA ALA A 208 3.89 17.68 -0.60
C ALA A 208 5.02 17.60 -1.65
N MET A 209 6.25 17.96 -1.26
CA MET A 209 7.42 17.85 -2.14
C MET A 209 7.80 16.40 -2.44
N LEU A 210 7.72 15.51 -1.45
CA LEU A 210 7.96 14.08 -1.64
C LEU A 210 6.97 13.47 -2.64
N LEU A 211 5.68 13.85 -2.57
CA LEU A 211 4.67 13.40 -3.52
C LEU A 211 4.96 13.85 -4.95
N GLN A 212 5.39 15.10 -5.12
CA GLN A 212 5.79 15.62 -6.42
C GLN A 212 7.02 14.90 -6.97
N TYR A 213 8.00 14.59 -6.12
CA TYR A 213 9.20 13.85 -6.51
C TYR A 213 8.84 12.44 -7.00
N VAL A 214 8.02 11.70 -6.25
CA VAL A 214 7.57 10.35 -6.63
C VAL A 214 6.80 10.36 -7.96
N GLN A 215 5.94 11.36 -8.18
CA GLN A 215 5.21 11.51 -9.45
C GLN A 215 6.14 11.75 -10.64
N THR A 216 7.21 12.53 -10.45
CA THR A 216 8.17 12.84 -11.51
C THR A 216 9.00 11.60 -11.89
N GLU A 217 9.46 10.83 -10.90
CA GLU A 217 10.19 9.58 -11.13
C GLU A 217 9.33 8.52 -11.85
N GLU A 218 8.04 8.42 -11.51
CA GLU A 218 7.11 7.52 -12.22
C GLU A 218 6.85 7.94 -13.68
N GLU A 219 6.82 9.26 -13.94
CA GLU A 219 6.70 9.81 -15.30
C GLU A 219 7.97 9.53 -16.12
N ASP A 220 9.15 9.78 -15.56
CA ASP A 220 10.44 9.56 -16.23
C ASP A 220 10.70 8.06 -16.52
N ALA A 221 10.39 7.18 -15.56
CA ALA A 221 10.50 5.73 -15.76
C ALA A 221 9.51 5.21 -16.83
N GLY A 222 8.33 5.82 -16.95
CA GLY A 222 7.35 5.52 -17.98
C GLY A 222 7.83 5.88 -19.39
N VAL A 223 8.56 7.00 -19.51
CA VAL A 223 9.17 7.45 -20.78
C VAL A 223 10.35 6.56 -21.17
N GLU A 224 11.19 6.17 -20.22
CA GLU A 224 12.37 5.33 -20.49
C GLU A 224 11.97 3.93 -20.96
N MET A 225 10.93 3.31 -20.36
CA MET A 225 10.40 2.03 -20.85
C MET A 225 9.74 2.15 -22.24
N ALA A 226 9.09 3.27 -22.55
CA ALA A 226 8.49 3.49 -23.86
C ALA A 226 9.55 3.60 -24.97
N LEU A 227 10.67 4.28 -24.68
CA LEU A 227 11.81 4.39 -25.61
C LEU A 227 12.51 3.05 -25.86
N VAL A 228 12.58 2.17 -24.85
CA VAL A 228 13.13 0.81 -25.02
C VAL A 228 12.19 -0.07 -25.85
N ALA A 229 10.87 0.06 -25.66
CA ALA A 229 9.88 -0.68 -26.45
C ALA A 229 9.86 -0.25 -27.92
N GLU A 230 10.05 1.03 -28.22
CA GLU A 230 10.18 1.53 -29.60
C GLU A 230 11.44 0.99 -30.28
N GLN A 231 12.58 0.91 -29.57
CA GLN A 231 13.83 0.35 -30.12
C GLN A 231 13.79 -1.16 -30.38
N GLU A 232 13.02 -1.93 -29.61
CA GLU A 232 12.83 -3.37 -29.86
C GLU A 232 11.87 -3.66 -31.03
N SER A 233 11.02 -2.69 -31.41
CA SER A 233 10.07 -2.85 -32.51
C SER A 233 10.66 -2.67 -33.91
N GLU A 234 11.84 -2.04 -34.04
CA GLU A 234 12.50 -1.78 -35.34
C GLU A 234 13.33 -2.95 -35.91
N ILE A 235 13.42 -4.11 -35.22
CA ILE A 235 14.35 -5.20 -35.61
C ILE A 235 13.67 -6.39 -36.31
N ASN A 236 12.35 -6.39 -36.53
CA ASN A 236 11.66 -7.60 -37.04
C ASN A 236 10.73 -7.36 -38.25
N ASP A 237 11.29 -6.83 -39.34
CA ASP A 237 10.66 -6.90 -40.66
C ASP A 237 11.14 -8.15 -41.41
N ALA A 238 10.36 -9.22 -41.34
CA ALA A 238 10.44 -10.35 -42.27
C ALA A 238 9.02 -10.72 -42.74
N GLU A 239 8.75 -10.40 -44.01
CA GLU A 239 7.50 -10.66 -44.73
C GLU A 239 7.05 -12.13 -44.71
N LEU A 240 5.77 -12.36 -44.42
CA LEU A 240 5.02 -13.55 -44.83
C LEU A 240 3.61 -13.16 -45.34
N PRO A 241 3.01 -13.98 -46.22
CA PRO A 241 2.06 -13.49 -47.22
C PRO A 241 0.61 -13.42 -46.73
N VAL A 242 -0.09 -12.43 -47.29
CA VAL A 242 -1.49 -12.06 -47.04
C VAL A 242 -2.43 -13.16 -47.53
N GLU A 243 -3.16 -13.78 -46.60
CA GLU A 243 -4.31 -14.63 -46.90
C GLU A 243 -5.61 -13.84 -46.64
N GLU A 244 -6.44 -13.79 -47.67
CA GLU A 244 -7.62 -12.95 -47.84
C GLU A 244 -8.76 -13.44 -46.92
N LEU A 245 -9.07 -12.67 -45.87
CA LEU A 245 -10.24 -12.89 -45.01
C LEU A 245 -11.23 -11.72 -45.10
N ALA A 246 -12.49 -12.11 -45.17
CA ALA A 246 -13.64 -11.32 -45.52
C ALA A 246 -13.84 -10.05 -44.66
N ALA A 247 -14.37 -9.01 -45.31
CA ALA A 247 -14.67 -7.70 -44.75
C ALA A 247 -15.50 -7.77 -43.45
N GLU A 248 -14.85 -7.43 -42.34
CA GLU A 248 -15.49 -7.16 -41.05
C GLU A 248 -15.88 -5.66 -40.94
N PRO A 249 -16.94 -5.32 -40.18
CA PRO A 249 -17.45 -3.97 -40.11
C PRO A 249 -16.43 -3.06 -39.41
N VAL A 250 -15.99 -2.03 -40.13
CA VAL A 250 -15.16 -0.95 -39.59
C VAL A 250 -16.01 -0.21 -38.56
N VAL A 251 -15.84 -0.57 -37.29
CA VAL A 251 -16.20 0.31 -36.17
C VAL A 251 -15.24 1.49 -36.28
N ASP A 252 -15.78 2.68 -36.52
CA ASP A 252 -15.03 3.93 -36.40
C ASP A 252 -15.15 4.40 -34.94
N PRO A 253 -14.19 4.04 -34.07
CA PRO A 253 -14.28 4.33 -32.64
C PRO A 253 -14.24 5.83 -32.38
N VAL A 254 -13.70 6.60 -33.33
CA VAL A 254 -13.60 8.06 -33.28
C VAL A 254 -15.01 8.68 -33.33
N SER A 255 -15.85 8.20 -34.25
CA SER A 255 -17.24 8.67 -34.38
C SER A 255 -18.12 8.27 -33.20
N ASP A 256 -17.94 7.08 -32.64
CA ASP A 256 -18.78 6.58 -31.55
C ASP A 256 -18.41 7.15 -30.17
N ILE A 257 -17.12 7.47 -29.95
CA ILE A 257 -16.64 8.19 -28.76
C ILE A 257 -17.04 9.66 -28.81
N ALA A 258 -16.92 10.30 -29.98
CA ALA A 258 -17.43 11.65 -30.21
C ALA A 258 -18.96 11.70 -30.04
N ALA A 259 -19.70 10.72 -30.56
CA ALA A 259 -21.15 10.64 -30.39
C ALA A 259 -21.58 10.42 -28.93
N ALA A 260 -20.81 9.65 -28.15
CA ALA A 260 -21.09 9.42 -26.72
C ALA A 260 -20.86 10.68 -25.87
N LEU A 261 -19.85 11.49 -26.19
CA LEU A 261 -19.59 12.78 -25.55
C LEU A 261 -20.60 13.88 -25.97
N VAL A 262 -21.33 13.66 -27.06
CA VAL A 262 -22.36 14.56 -27.61
C VAL A 262 -23.78 14.26 -27.08
N ILE A 263 -24.00 13.17 -26.33
CA ILE A 263 -25.33 12.90 -25.73
C ILE A 263 -25.70 13.95 -24.67
N ASN A 264 -24.72 14.69 -24.15
CA ASN A 264 -24.95 15.81 -23.25
C ASN A 264 -24.54 17.13 -23.94
N GLU A 265 -25.52 17.88 -24.46
CA GLU A 265 -25.32 19.15 -25.19
C GLU A 265 -24.47 20.16 -24.40
N GLU A 266 -24.52 20.14 -23.07
CA GLU A 266 -23.71 21.01 -22.21
C GLU A 266 -22.22 20.59 -22.18
N VAL A 267 -21.94 19.28 -22.23
CA VAL A 267 -20.57 18.74 -22.26
C VAL A 267 -19.97 18.89 -23.66
N GLY A 268 -20.79 18.66 -24.70
CA GLY A 268 -20.39 18.93 -26.08
C GLY A 268 -19.94 20.37 -26.27
N ASN A 269 -20.70 21.36 -25.81
CA ASN A 269 -20.39 22.77 -26.02
C ASN A 269 -19.17 23.29 -25.22
N ALA A 270 -18.71 22.56 -24.21
CA ALA A 270 -17.63 22.97 -23.31
C ALA A 270 -16.26 22.38 -23.66
N ILE A 271 -16.21 21.35 -24.51
CA ILE A 271 -14.97 20.68 -24.93
C ILE A 271 -14.57 21.20 -26.31
N SER A 272 -13.33 21.70 -26.42
CA SER A 272 -12.78 22.16 -27.70
C SER A 272 -12.60 20.99 -28.68
N ASP A 273 -12.67 21.25 -29.99
CA ASP A 273 -12.51 20.19 -31.00
C ASP A 273 -11.13 19.50 -30.92
N ASP A 274 -10.08 20.23 -30.52
CA ASP A 274 -8.75 19.67 -30.25
C ASP A 274 -8.75 18.68 -29.07
N ASP A 275 -9.49 18.98 -28.01
CA ASP A 275 -9.58 18.11 -26.84
C ASP A 275 -10.39 16.84 -27.14
N ARG A 276 -11.38 16.94 -28.04
CA ARG A 276 -12.14 15.77 -28.53
C ARG A 276 -11.25 14.83 -29.33
N ILE A 277 -10.41 15.37 -30.21
CA ILE A 277 -9.47 14.59 -31.02
C ILE A 277 -8.47 13.88 -30.12
N LYS A 278 -7.90 14.55 -29.12
CA LYS A 278 -6.96 13.93 -28.16
C LYS A 278 -7.58 12.80 -27.35
N ILE A 279 -8.83 12.97 -26.91
CA ILE A 279 -9.54 11.91 -26.18
C ILE A 279 -9.83 10.72 -27.10
N ALA A 280 -10.15 10.98 -28.36
CA ALA A 280 -10.39 9.92 -29.35
C ALA A 280 -9.10 9.18 -29.72
N GLU A 281 -8.00 9.88 -29.96
CA GLU A 281 -6.68 9.30 -30.24
C GLU A 281 -6.19 8.46 -29.06
N PHE A 282 -6.34 8.95 -27.83
CA PHE A 282 -5.96 8.22 -26.62
C PHE A 282 -6.79 6.95 -26.42
N ALA A 283 -8.11 7.01 -26.66
CA ALA A 283 -8.97 5.85 -26.56
C ALA A 283 -8.71 4.83 -27.68
N GLN A 284 -8.35 5.30 -28.88
CA GLN A 284 -7.95 4.46 -30.00
C GLN A 284 -6.62 3.75 -29.73
N ASP A 285 -5.61 4.47 -29.25
CA ASP A 285 -4.32 3.90 -28.83
C ASP A 285 -4.51 2.84 -27.74
N TYR A 286 -5.35 3.13 -26.75
CA TYR A 286 -5.69 2.20 -25.68
C TYR A 286 -6.42 0.94 -26.17
N ALA A 287 -7.35 1.07 -27.12
CA ALA A 287 -8.11 -0.05 -27.68
C ALA A 287 -7.26 -0.94 -28.60
N VAL A 288 -6.40 -0.34 -29.44
CA VAL A 288 -5.59 -1.07 -30.42
C VAL A 288 -4.40 -1.74 -29.73
N ASN A 289 -3.74 -1.07 -28.79
CA ASN A 289 -2.46 -1.53 -28.25
C ASN A 289 -2.58 -2.31 -26.92
N ARG A 290 -3.75 -2.36 -26.28
CA ARG A 290 -3.89 -2.98 -24.94
C ARG A 290 -5.13 -3.87 -24.73
N ALA A 291 -5.99 -4.07 -25.74
CA ALA A 291 -7.19 -4.91 -25.61
C ALA A 291 -6.95 -6.44 -25.72
N GLY A 292 -5.71 -6.87 -25.97
CA GLY A 292 -5.32 -8.30 -26.03
C GLY A 292 -4.90 -8.95 -24.71
N VAL A 293 -5.10 -8.29 -23.55
CA VAL A 293 -4.53 -8.74 -22.26
C VAL A 293 -5.62 -9.15 -21.26
N ASP A 294 -5.31 -10.20 -20.50
CA ASP A 294 -6.12 -10.92 -19.50
C ASP A 294 -7.08 -10.06 -18.64
N TRP A 295 -8.21 -10.64 -18.23
CA TRP A 295 -9.35 -9.95 -17.59
C TRP A 295 -8.99 -9.25 -16.28
N GLN A 296 -7.99 -9.73 -15.52
CA GLN A 296 -7.47 -9.06 -14.32
C GLN A 296 -6.75 -7.75 -14.64
N SER A 297 -6.00 -7.71 -15.75
CA SER A 297 -5.41 -6.47 -16.25
C SER A 297 -6.49 -5.50 -16.70
N ARG A 298 -7.61 -6.00 -17.25
CA ARG A 298 -8.74 -5.18 -17.71
C ARG A 298 -9.38 -4.34 -16.59
N ASP A 299 -9.60 -4.88 -15.40
CA ASP A 299 -10.25 -4.14 -14.31
C ASP A 299 -9.33 -3.09 -13.65
N SER A 300 -8.05 -3.41 -13.47
CA SER A 300 -7.05 -2.42 -13.03
C SER A 300 -6.82 -1.33 -14.08
N LEU A 301 -6.91 -1.67 -15.37
CA LEU A 301 -6.75 -0.72 -16.46
C LEU A 301 -8.01 0.16 -16.64
N ILE A 302 -9.21 -0.37 -16.42
CA ILE A 302 -10.46 0.40 -16.36
C ILE A 302 -10.42 1.38 -15.17
N ALA A 303 -9.88 0.95 -14.02
CA ALA A 303 -9.70 1.82 -12.87
C ALA A 303 -8.71 2.96 -13.16
N LYS A 304 -7.59 2.68 -13.84
CA LYS A 304 -6.62 3.71 -14.27
C LYS A 304 -7.24 4.69 -15.28
N PHE A 305 -7.97 4.19 -16.27
CA PHE A 305 -8.70 5.01 -17.23
C PHE A 305 -9.74 5.91 -16.55
N ARG A 306 -10.50 5.36 -15.61
CA ARG A 306 -11.49 6.09 -14.79
C ARG A 306 -10.84 7.23 -14.01
N ILE A 307 -9.70 6.96 -13.37
CA ILE A 307 -8.98 7.96 -12.56
C ILE A 307 -8.43 9.09 -13.45
N GLN A 308 -7.82 8.76 -14.59
CA GLN A 308 -7.24 9.78 -15.49
C GLN A 308 -8.33 10.62 -16.17
N LEU A 309 -9.40 10.02 -16.69
CA LEU A 309 -10.50 10.76 -17.31
C LEU A 309 -11.20 11.67 -16.29
N LYS A 310 -11.40 11.18 -15.06
CA LYS A 310 -11.96 11.95 -13.95
C LYS A 310 -11.06 13.12 -13.55
N ARG A 311 -9.73 12.94 -13.51
CA ARG A 311 -8.77 14.03 -13.25
C ARG A 311 -8.78 15.10 -14.34
N THR A 312 -8.86 14.71 -15.61
CA THR A 312 -8.88 15.67 -16.74
C THR A 312 -10.18 16.47 -16.79
N LEU A 313 -11.32 15.83 -16.52
CA LEU A 313 -12.64 16.49 -16.54
C LEU A 313 -12.87 17.35 -15.28
N ILE A 314 -12.43 16.91 -14.08
CA ILE A 314 -12.52 17.73 -12.85
C ILE A 314 -11.69 19.02 -12.97
N LYS A 315 -10.50 18.97 -13.59
CA LYS A 315 -9.66 20.16 -13.85
C LYS A 315 -10.34 21.22 -14.73
N LYS A 316 -11.43 20.86 -15.42
CA LYS A 316 -12.21 21.76 -16.31
C LYS A 316 -13.57 22.15 -15.70
N ALA A 317 -13.75 21.99 -14.38
CA ALA A 317 -14.86 22.48 -13.56
C ALA A 317 -16.24 21.80 -13.78
N PHE A 318 -16.26 20.47 -13.87
CA PHE A 318 -17.51 19.70 -13.94
C PHE A 318 -17.89 19.03 -12.61
N THR A 319 -19.18 18.84 -12.38
CA THR A 319 -19.71 18.15 -11.20
C THR A 319 -19.54 16.64 -11.32
N GLU A 320 -19.00 16.03 -10.26
CA GLU A 320 -18.52 14.63 -10.20
C GLU A 320 -19.55 13.59 -10.68
N HIS A 321 -20.83 13.86 -10.46
CA HIS A 321 -21.92 12.94 -10.78
C HIS A 321 -22.07 12.66 -12.29
N TYR A 322 -21.91 13.66 -13.15
CA TYR A 322 -22.11 13.51 -14.60
C TYR A 322 -20.94 12.80 -15.29
N ILE A 323 -19.76 12.84 -14.66
CA ILE A 323 -18.55 12.17 -15.15
C ILE A 323 -18.67 10.66 -14.96
N ASP A 324 -19.17 10.23 -13.79
CA ASP A 324 -19.31 8.81 -13.49
C ASP A 324 -20.37 8.13 -14.37
N GLU A 325 -21.47 8.81 -14.72
CA GLU A 325 -22.50 8.30 -15.63
C GLU A 325 -22.01 8.14 -17.08
N ALA A 326 -21.25 9.12 -17.59
CA ALA A 326 -20.65 9.05 -18.92
C ALA A 326 -19.63 7.89 -19.04
N ILE A 327 -18.83 7.69 -17.99
CA ILE A 327 -17.87 6.60 -17.91
C ILE A 327 -18.56 5.23 -17.90
N ASP A 328 -19.64 5.09 -17.12
CA ASP A 328 -20.37 3.83 -17.02
C ASP A 328 -21.06 3.46 -18.35
N ILE A 329 -21.56 4.44 -19.11
CA ILE A 329 -22.11 4.22 -20.46
C ILE A 329 -21.03 3.76 -21.45
N ILE A 330 -19.83 4.36 -21.40
CA ILE A 330 -18.69 3.99 -22.25
C ILE A 330 -18.22 2.56 -21.93
N ILE A 331 -18.06 2.23 -20.64
CA ILE A 331 -17.69 0.88 -20.19
C ILE A 331 -18.77 -0.13 -20.59
N GLY A 332 -20.04 0.22 -20.48
CA GLY A 332 -21.17 -0.62 -20.89
C GLY A 332 -21.17 -0.95 -22.38
N LYS A 333 -20.86 0.03 -23.24
CA LYS A 333 -20.75 -0.18 -24.69
C LYS A 333 -19.49 -0.98 -25.06
N ALA A 334 -18.34 -0.70 -24.43
CA ALA A 334 -17.10 -1.45 -24.64
C ALA A 334 -17.26 -2.94 -24.28
N ARG A 335 -17.96 -3.25 -23.18
CA ARG A 335 -18.28 -4.63 -22.78
C ARG A 335 -19.17 -5.37 -23.77
N LYS A 336 -20.03 -4.66 -24.49
CA LYS A 336 -20.96 -5.24 -25.47
C LYS A 336 -20.28 -5.57 -26.80
N HIS A 337 -19.22 -4.83 -27.16
CA HIS A 337 -18.50 -5.01 -28.42
C HIS A 337 -17.23 -5.89 -28.29
N PHE A 338 -16.68 -6.04 -27.09
CA PHE A 338 -15.56 -6.95 -26.79
C PHE A 338 -15.94 -7.93 -25.66
N PRO A 339 -16.86 -8.89 -25.91
CA PRO A 339 -17.15 -9.94 -24.95
C PRO A 339 -15.91 -10.83 -24.78
N SER A 340 -15.55 -11.13 -23.52
CA SER A 340 -14.45 -12.06 -23.22
C SER A 340 -14.81 -13.46 -23.70
N GLU A 341 -13.90 -14.14 -24.41
CA GLU A 341 -14.05 -15.58 -24.65
C GLU A 341 -14.24 -16.30 -23.31
N GLY A 342 -15.39 -16.95 -23.14
CA GLY A 342 -15.74 -17.68 -21.92
C GLY A 342 -17.03 -17.25 -21.21
N ALA A 343 -17.80 -16.29 -21.73
CA ALA A 343 -19.14 -15.98 -21.23
C ALA A 343 -20.24 -16.58 -22.13
N TYR A 344 -20.47 -17.88 -21.99
CA TYR A 344 -21.76 -18.54 -22.27
C TYR A 344 -22.21 -19.32 -21.04
#